data_AF-A0A975IUE5-F1
#
_entry.id   AF-A0A975IUE5-F1
#
_cell.length_a   1.000
_cell.length_b   1.000
_cell.length_c   1.000
_cell.angle_alpha   90.00
_cell.angle_beta   90.00
_cell.angle_gamma   90.00
#
_symmetry.space_group_name_H-M   'P 1'
#
loop_
_entity.id
_entity.type
_entity.pdbx_description
1 polymer ?
#
loop_
_entity_poly.entity_id
_entity_poly.type
_entity_poly.pdbx_seq_one_letter_code
_entity_poly.pdbx_strand_id
1 'polypeptide(L)'
;MRRFHILACALIAAALTVPAAPSFAQIGGGGGPGGRGQKDTSEDDAAKKKKDEEWAGPTALDLPGSKNAGPCPFVKVLYDAGRYVEFKDGKEASGSVGYTGEIQKLASGCTYKGTDPIHIEVEVLFAFGRGPQATSPTKDYRYWIAVTDRNQAVLAKEYFDIKATFPQGEDRVLMTDRINDISIPRATNVVSGGNFEVLVGFDVTPEMADFNRLGKRFRVNAGAPAQTASNP
;
A
#
# COMPACT_ATOMS: atom_id res chain seq x y z
N MET A 1 7.63 17.32 59.93
CA MET A 1 8.99 17.87 60.18
C MET A 1 9.84 17.45 58.97
N ARG A 2 9.97 18.19 57.86
CA ARG A 2 10.73 19.43 57.56
C ARG A 2 11.99 19.64 58.39
N ARG A 3 13.17 19.52 57.74
CA ARG A 3 14.31 20.48 57.64
C ARG A 3 15.52 19.74 57.02
N PHE A 4 15.95 19.97 55.78
CA PHE A 4 16.75 21.07 55.20
C PHE A 4 18.16 21.25 55.80
N HIS A 5 19.20 20.91 55.02
CA HIS A 5 20.51 21.58 54.84
C HIS A 5 21.15 20.97 53.56
N ILE A 6 21.12 21.61 52.40
CA ILE A 6 22.05 22.64 51.87
C ILE A 6 23.53 22.23 52.01
N LEU A 7 24.13 21.78 50.90
CA LEU A 7 25.54 21.98 50.63
C LEU A 7 25.74 22.41 49.17
N ALA A 8 26.64 23.38 49.02
CA ALA A 8 26.77 24.28 47.90
C ALA A 8 27.75 23.80 46.82
N CYS A 9 27.53 24.36 45.63
CA CYS A 9 28.39 24.58 44.48
C CYS A 9 29.91 24.33 44.63
N ALA A 10 30.46 23.59 43.65
CA ALA A 10 31.69 24.01 42.97
C ALA A 10 31.62 23.57 41.49
N LEU A 11 31.69 24.56 40.61
CA LEU A 11 31.77 24.46 39.14
C LEU A 11 33.14 23.95 38.70
N ILE A 12 33.18 22.93 37.84
CA ILE A 12 34.23 22.77 36.82
C ILE A 12 33.56 22.26 35.53
N ALA A 13 33.51 23.11 34.51
CA ALA A 13 33.09 22.77 33.17
C ALA A 13 34.30 22.24 32.38
N ALA A 14 34.21 21.01 31.89
CA ALA A 14 35.11 20.47 30.87
C ALA A 14 34.25 20.03 29.68
N ALA A 15 34.26 20.82 28.61
CA ALA A 15 33.57 20.52 27.37
C ALA A 15 34.37 19.48 26.58
N LEU A 16 33.85 18.26 26.45
CA LEU A 16 34.27 17.29 25.45
C LEU A 16 33.17 17.18 24.40
N THR A 17 33.38 17.87 23.28
CA THR A 17 32.54 17.77 22.09
C THR A 17 32.88 16.50 21.33
N VAL A 18 31.98 15.52 21.34
CA VAL A 18 32.01 14.40 20.38
C VAL A 18 31.14 14.78 19.19
N PRO A 19 31.69 14.96 17.98
CA PRO A 19 30.86 15.19 16.80
C PRO A 19 30.21 13.88 16.35
N ALA A 20 28.89 13.92 16.18
CA ALA A 20 28.12 12.90 15.49
C ALA A 20 28.57 12.81 14.03
N ALA A 21 29.03 11.63 13.62
CA ALA A 21 29.31 11.33 12.23
C ALA A 21 27.99 10.97 11.50
N PRO A 22 27.67 11.57 10.35
CA PRO A 22 26.68 11.01 9.45
C PRO A 22 27.31 9.82 8.70
N SER A 23 26.77 8.63 8.92
CA SER A 23 27.05 7.45 8.08
C SER A 23 26.38 7.63 6.72
N PHE A 24 27.12 8.16 5.74
CA PHE A 24 26.80 8.01 4.32
C PHE A 24 27.64 6.89 3.73
N ALA A 25 26.95 5.92 3.12
CA ALA A 25 27.57 4.84 2.35
C ALA A 25 28.34 5.43 1.15
N GLN A 26 29.58 4.98 0.99
CA GLN A 26 30.47 5.33 -0.10
C GLN A 26 29.97 4.76 -1.44
N ILE A 27 29.78 5.63 -2.43
CA ILE A 27 29.99 5.29 -3.85
C ILE A 27 31.04 6.28 -4.36
N GLY A 28 32.19 5.72 -4.72
CA GLY A 28 33.42 6.45 -4.96
C GLY A 28 33.39 7.36 -6.19
N GLY A 29 33.96 8.55 -6.02
CA GLY A 29 34.40 9.43 -7.10
C GLY A 29 35.55 10.25 -6.55
N GLY A 30 36.78 9.76 -6.72
CA GLY A 30 37.98 10.42 -6.24
C GLY A 30 38.20 11.76 -6.95
N GLY A 31 38.20 12.85 -6.19
CA GLY A 31 38.64 14.17 -6.62
C GLY A 31 39.94 14.55 -5.93
N GLY A 32 40.99 14.77 -6.74
CA GLY A 32 42.21 15.52 -6.38
C GLY A 32 42.19 16.93 -7.00
N PRO A 33 43.06 17.86 -6.58
CA PRO A 33 42.58 19.13 -6.03
C PRO A 33 42.91 20.38 -6.89
N GLY A 34 42.03 21.38 -6.76
CA GLY A 34 42.40 22.80 -6.79
C GLY A 34 42.37 23.50 -8.15
N GLY A 35 41.50 24.51 -8.27
CA GLY A 35 41.60 25.49 -9.37
C GLY A 35 40.33 26.31 -9.54
N ARG A 36 40.43 27.60 -9.26
CA ARG A 36 39.45 28.67 -9.55
C ARG A 36 38.61 28.40 -10.80
N GLY A 37 37.29 28.45 -10.65
CA GLY A 37 36.34 28.46 -11.76
C GLY A 37 35.04 29.11 -11.33
N GLN A 38 34.99 30.43 -11.44
CA GLN A 38 33.72 31.15 -11.53
C GLN A 38 33.09 30.81 -12.89
N LYS A 39 32.28 29.76 -12.91
CA LYS A 39 31.41 29.28 -13.99
C LYS A 39 30.43 28.30 -13.33
N ASP A 40 29.14 28.27 -13.55
CA ASP A 40 28.22 29.11 -14.30
C ASP A 40 26.86 28.72 -13.71
N THR A 41 26.36 29.44 -12.70
CA THR A 41 24.98 29.22 -12.19
C THR A 41 23.94 29.33 -13.32
N SER A 42 24.29 30.03 -14.40
CA SER A 42 23.50 30.14 -15.63
C SER A 42 23.43 28.86 -16.46
N GLU A 43 24.44 27.98 -16.43
CA GLU A 43 24.44 26.75 -17.24
C GLU A 43 23.52 25.69 -16.63
N ASP A 44 23.55 25.53 -15.31
CA ASP A 44 22.66 24.63 -14.56
C ASP A 44 21.19 25.09 -14.62
N ASP A 45 20.95 26.39 -14.52
CA ASP A 45 19.61 26.96 -14.62
C ASP A 45 19.06 26.90 -16.06
N ALA A 46 19.92 27.09 -17.07
CA ALA A 46 19.54 26.92 -18.47
C ALA A 46 19.26 25.45 -18.83
N ALA A 47 20.01 24.50 -18.26
CA ALA A 47 19.79 23.07 -18.43
C ALA A 47 18.47 22.62 -17.80
N LYS A 48 18.15 23.11 -16.58
CA LYS A 48 16.86 22.86 -15.93
C LYS A 48 15.70 23.45 -16.73
N LYS A 49 15.84 24.70 -17.19
CA LYS A 49 14.78 25.37 -17.97
C LYS A 49 14.50 24.67 -19.30
N LYS A 50 15.55 24.23 -20.02
CA LYS A 50 15.39 23.44 -21.25
C LYS A 50 14.72 22.10 -21.00
N LYS A 51 15.09 21.43 -19.91
CA LYS A 51 14.44 20.19 -19.49
C LYS A 51 12.96 20.46 -19.15
N ASP A 52 12.67 21.48 -18.37
CA ASP A 52 11.29 21.82 -18.01
C ASP A 52 10.46 22.20 -19.24
N GLU A 53 11.04 22.88 -20.24
CA GLU A 53 10.40 23.17 -21.54
C GLU A 53 10.19 21.90 -22.38
N GLU A 54 11.11 20.93 -22.33
CA GLU A 54 10.98 19.63 -23.02
C GLU A 54 9.91 18.73 -22.36
N TRP A 55 9.80 18.75 -21.03
CA TRP A 55 8.80 17.98 -20.28
C TRP A 55 7.46 18.72 -20.12
N ALA A 56 7.41 20.04 -20.38
CA ALA A 56 6.17 20.81 -20.49
C ALA A 56 5.50 20.46 -21.82
N GLY A 57 4.92 19.26 -21.87
CA GLY A 57 4.00 18.87 -22.94
C GLY A 57 2.86 19.88 -23.10
N PRO A 58 2.09 19.81 -24.20
CA PRO A 58 1.04 20.78 -24.49
C PRO A 58 0.09 20.90 -23.29
N THR A 59 -0.21 22.14 -22.89
CA THR A 59 -1.04 22.51 -21.72
C THR A 59 -2.44 21.89 -21.76
N ALA A 60 -2.86 21.39 -22.93
CA ALA A 60 -3.99 20.49 -23.09
C ALA A 60 -3.64 19.41 -24.11
N LEU A 61 -3.46 18.17 -23.66
CA LEU A 61 -3.43 17.01 -24.54
C LEU A 61 -4.85 16.75 -25.03
N ASP A 62 -5.10 16.90 -26.34
CA ASP A 62 -6.36 16.53 -26.97
C ASP A 62 -6.31 15.05 -27.36
N LEU A 63 -6.37 14.18 -26.35
CA LEU A 63 -6.39 12.74 -26.57
C LEU A 63 -7.79 12.32 -27.07
N PRO A 64 -7.89 11.51 -28.14
CA PRO A 64 -9.15 10.97 -28.59
C PRO A 64 -9.73 10.06 -27.50
N GLY A 65 -10.80 10.52 -26.87
CA GLY A 65 -11.48 9.86 -25.77
C GLY A 65 -12.45 10.84 -25.13
N SER A 66 -13.64 10.38 -24.75
CA SER A 66 -14.57 11.31 -24.14
C SER A 66 -14.12 11.63 -22.72
N LYS A 67 -13.82 12.91 -22.47
CA LYS A 67 -13.40 13.38 -21.15
C LYS A 67 -14.54 13.18 -20.17
N ASN A 68 -14.23 12.58 -19.02
CA ASN A 68 -15.17 12.51 -17.91
C ASN A 68 -15.55 13.92 -17.47
N ALA A 69 -16.76 14.08 -16.95
CA ALA A 69 -17.22 15.37 -16.41
C ALA A 69 -16.39 15.85 -15.20
N GLY A 70 -15.55 14.99 -14.63
CA GLY A 70 -14.57 15.33 -13.60
C GLY A 70 -13.65 14.15 -13.25
N PRO A 71 -12.92 14.22 -12.12
CA PRO A 71 -12.03 13.15 -11.67
C PRO A 71 -12.80 11.91 -11.20
N CYS A 72 -12.23 10.73 -11.46
CA CYS A 72 -12.76 9.47 -10.94
C CYS A 72 -12.70 9.38 -9.40
N PRO A 73 -13.60 8.62 -8.78
CA PRO A 73 -13.47 8.22 -7.38
C PRO A 73 -12.12 7.56 -7.08
N PHE A 74 -11.65 7.72 -5.85
CA PHE A 74 -10.45 7.02 -5.40
C PHE A 74 -10.79 5.56 -5.13
N VAL A 75 -10.09 4.62 -5.76
CA VAL A 75 -10.27 3.19 -5.51
C VAL A 75 -9.06 2.67 -4.74
N LYS A 76 -9.28 2.06 -3.56
CA LYS A 76 -8.19 1.59 -2.68
C LYS A 76 -8.54 0.31 -1.94
N VAL A 77 -7.50 -0.37 -1.49
CA VAL A 77 -7.63 -1.47 -0.54
C VAL A 77 -7.63 -0.90 0.88
N LEU A 78 -8.60 -1.30 1.71
CA LEU A 78 -8.57 -0.96 3.13
C LEU A 78 -7.47 -1.77 3.82
N TYR A 79 -6.50 -1.08 4.44
CA TYR A 79 -5.29 -1.72 5.00
C TYR A 79 -5.59 -2.89 5.94
N ASP A 80 -6.52 -2.69 6.89
CA ASP A 80 -6.90 -3.68 7.90
C ASP A 80 -7.61 -4.90 7.30
N ALA A 81 -8.18 -4.76 6.09
CA ALA A 81 -8.90 -5.80 5.37
C ALA A 81 -8.18 -6.24 4.09
N GLY A 82 -6.97 -5.75 3.81
CA GLY A 82 -6.22 -6.08 2.60
C GLY A 82 -5.64 -7.50 2.61
N ARG A 83 -5.65 -8.14 3.78
CA ARG A 83 -5.10 -9.47 4.02
C ARG A 83 -6.08 -10.32 4.82
N TYR A 84 -6.19 -11.58 4.46
CA TYR A 84 -6.93 -12.62 5.18
C TYR A 84 -5.90 -13.60 5.73
N VAL A 85 -5.94 -13.88 7.03
CA VAL A 85 -5.06 -14.89 7.64
C VAL A 85 -5.86 -15.68 8.66
N GLU A 86 -6.09 -16.95 8.36
CA GLU A 86 -6.81 -17.86 9.24
C GLU A 86 -5.81 -18.65 10.08
N PHE A 87 -5.93 -18.53 11.40
CA PHE A 87 -5.14 -19.27 12.36
C PHE A 87 -5.95 -20.38 12.99
N LYS A 88 -5.40 -21.59 13.00
CA LYS A 88 -5.90 -22.67 13.84
C LYS A 88 -5.76 -22.28 15.31
N ASP A 89 -6.86 -22.41 16.05
CA ASP A 89 -6.96 -22.11 17.48
C ASP A 89 -6.54 -20.67 17.86
N GLY A 90 -6.60 -19.71 16.90
CA GLY A 90 -6.20 -18.32 17.12
C GLY A 90 -4.70 -18.11 17.38
N LYS A 91 -3.87 -19.12 17.15
CA LYS A 91 -2.43 -19.04 17.42
C LYS A 91 -1.71 -18.36 16.25
N GLU A 92 -1.17 -17.16 16.50
CA GLU A 92 -0.38 -16.38 15.53
C GLU A 92 1.01 -16.98 15.26
N ALA A 93 1.07 -18.17 14.66
CA ALA A 93 2.30 -18.84 14.27
C ALA A 93 2.20 -19.34 12.82
N SER A 94 3.32 -19.33 12.08
CA SER A 94 3.35 -19.81 10.70
C SER A 94 2.88 -21.26 10.56
N GLY A 95 3.24 -22.12 11.51
CA GLY A 95 2.78 -23.51 11.58
C GLY A 95 1.30 -23.69 11.91
N SER A 96 0.63 -22.63 12.38
CA SER A 96 -0.80 -22.60 12.72
C SER A 96 -1.68 -22.01 11.60
N VAL A 97 -1.09 -21.60 10.47
CA VAL A 97 -1.83 -21.02 9.36
C VAL A 97 -2.66 -22.09 8.65
N GLY A 98 -3.97 -21.84 8.53
CA GLY A 98 -4.90 -22.59 7.70
C GLY A 98 -4.88 -22.06 6.27
N TYR A 99 -5.38 -20.84 6.06
CA TYR A 99 -5.45 -20.20 4.75
C TYR A 99 -5.00 -18.74 4.82
N THR A 100 -4.45 -18.24 3.74
CA THR A 100 -4.12 -16.83 3.57
C THR A 100 -4.75 -16.25 2.32
N GLY A 101 -4.90 -14.94 2.29
CA GLY A 101 -5.32 -14.16 1.14
C GLY A 101 -4.69 -12.77 1.20
N GLU A 102 -4.31 -12.22 0.06
CA GLU A 102 -3.80 -10.84 -0.04
C GLU A 102 -4.32 -10.21 -1.33
N ILE A 103 -4.82 -8.98 -1.23
CA ILE A 103 -5.12 -8.18 -2.41
C ILE A 103 -3.81 -7.58 -2.91
N GLN A 104 -3.27 -8.15 -4.00
CA GLN A 104 -1.97 -7.80 -4.57
C GLN A 104 -2.02 -6.55 -5.42
N LYS A 105 -3.08 -6.42 -6.22
CA LYS A 105 -3.24 -5.32 -7.18
C LYS A 105 -4.70 -4.93 -7.29
N LEU A 106 -4.89 -3.64 -7.46
CA LEU A 106 -6.17 -3.02 -7.73
C LEU A 106 -6.02 -2.13 -8.97
N ALA A 107 -6.86 -2.33 -9.96
CA ALA A 107 -6.97 -1.45 -11.11
C ALA A 107 -8.42 -0.99 -11.24
N SER A 108 -8.63 0.22 -11.73
CA SER A 108 -9.97 0.76 -11.90
C SER A 108 -10.06 1.73 -13.08
N GLY A 109 -11.21 1.70 -13.75
CA GLY A 109 -11.63 2.70 -14.73
C GLY A 109 -12.92 3.38 -14.26
N CYS A 110 -13.17 4.61 -14.72
CA CYS A 110 -14.49 5.21 -14.54
C CYS A 110 -14.92 6.02 -15.76
N THR A 111 -16.23 6.08 -15.99
CA THR A 111 -16.83 6.93 -17.03
C THR A 111 -18.05 7.67 -16.50
N TYR A 112 -18.17 8.95 -16.86
CA TYR A 112 -19.39 9.73 -16.64
C TYR A 112 -19.39 11.08 -17.38
N LYS A 113 -20.56 11.53 -17.84
CA LYS A 113 -20.75 12.80 -18.55
C LYS A 113 -22.02 13.51 -18.08
N GLY A 114 -22.08 14.83 -18.28
CA GLY A 114 -23.32 15.59 -18.06
C GLY A 114 -23.94 15.31 -16.69
N THR A 115 -25.12 14.69 -16.68
CA THR A 115 -25.88 14.24 -15.49
C THR A 115 -25.84 12.73 -15.26
N ASP A 116 -25.13 11.96 -16.09
CA ASP A 116 -25.07 10.51 -16.00
C ASP A 116 -24.46 10.05 -14.67
N PRO A 117 -24.85 8.89 -14.12
CA PRO A 117 -24.17 8.28 -12.98
C PRO A 117 -22.68 8.06 -13.24
N ILE A 118 -21.91 7.89 -12.17
CA ILE A 118 -20.52 7.47 -12.27
C ILE A 118 -20.50 5.95 -12.38
N HIS A 119 -20.06 5.45 -13.53
CA HIS A 119 -19.82 4.02 -13.74
C HIS A 119 -18.36 3.72 -13.46
N ILE A 120 -18.11 2.74 -12.59
CA ILE A 120 -16.77 2.32 -12.18
C ILE A 120 -16.58 0.85 -12.49
N GLU A 121 -15.46 0.55 -13.11
CA GLU A 121 -14.95 -0.80 -13.31
C GLU A 121 -13.78 -1.03 -12.36
N VAL A 122 -13.76 -2.17 -11.67
CA VAL A 122 -12.70 -2.54 -10.72
C VAL A 122 -12.20 -3.94 -11.06
N GLU A 123 -10.89 -4.08 -11.17
CA GLU A 123 -10.20 -5.37 -11.29
C GLU A 123 -9.34 -5.58 -10.03
N VAL A 124 -9.61 -6.68 -9.32
CA VAL A 124 -8.92 -7.04 -8.08
C VAL A 124 -8.11 -8.31 -8.32
N LEU A 125 -6.79 -8.24 -8.11
CA LEU A 125 -5.91 -9.41 -8.13
C LEU A 125 -5.70 -9.89 -6.70
N PHE A 126 -6.10 -11.12 -6.45
CA PHE A 126 -5.91 -11.83 -5.20
C PHE A 126 -4.75 -12.83 -5.30
N ALA A 127 -3.95 -12.92 -4.25
CA ALA A 127 -3.05 -14.04 -4.00
C ALA A 127 -3.56 -14.84 -2.80
N PHE A 128 -3.98 -16.07 -3.06
CA PHE A 128 -4.42 -17.00 -2.02
C PHE A 128 -3.31 -17.97 -1.67
N GLY A 129 -3.26 -18.36 -0.40
CA GLY A 129 -2.30 -19.32 0.12
C GLY A 129 -2.97 -20.39 0.97
N ARG A 130 -2.43 -21.60 0.91
CA ARG A 130 -2.84 -22.78 1.67
C ARG A 130 -1.72 -23.14 2.64
N GLY A 131 -2.00 -23.01 3.94
CA GLY A 131 -1.03 -23.28 5.00
C GLY A 131 -1.03 -24.74 5.49
N PRO A 132 -0.11 -25.07 6.43
CA PRO A 132 0.04 -26.43 6.95
C PRO A 132 -1.19 -26.96 7.71
N GLN A 133 -2.05 -26.07 8.24
CA GLN A 133 -3.28 -26.45 8.95
C GLN A 133 -4.52 -26.45 8.05
N ALA A 134 -4.37 -26.20 6.74
CA ALA A 134 -5.49 -26.28 5.79
C ALA A 134 -6.06 -27.70 5.72
N THR A 135 -7.37 -27.83 5.83
CA THR A 135 -8.07 -29.13 5.81
C THR A 135 -8.57 -29.53 4.41
N SER A 136 -8.61 -28.59 3.47
CA SER A 136 -9.16 -28.76 2.13
C SER A 136 -8.24 -28.12 1.06
N PRO A 137 -8.16 -28.67 -0.16
CA PRO A 137 -7.55 -28.00 -1.31
C PRO A 137 -8.42 -26.88 -1.89
N THR A 138 -9.58 -26.60 -1.30
CA THR A 138 -10.49 -25.51 -1.71
C THR A 138 -10.86 -24.65 -0.52
N LYS A 139 -11.02 -23.34 -0.75
CA LYS A 139 -11.47 -22.37 0.25
C LYS A 139 -12.30 -21.29 -0.42
N ASP A 140 -13.47 -21.01 0.13
CA ASP A 140 -14.27 -19.85 -0.24
C ASP A 140 -13.83 -18.66 0.61
N TYR A 141 -13.54 -17.54 -0.05
CA TYR A 141 -13.19 -16.27 0.57
C TYR A 141 -14.32 -15.28 0.29
N ARG A 142 -14.72 -14.56 1.33
CA ARG A 142 -15.64 -13.44 1.19
C ARG A 142 -14.87 -12.14 1.20
N TYR A 143 -15.20 -11.25 0.28
CA TYR A 143 -14.68 -9.90 0.23
C TYR A 143 -15.82 -8.92 0.00
N TRP A 144 -15.53 -7.63 0.11
CA TRP A 144 -16.52 -6.58 -0.04
C TRP A 144 -15.96 -5.41 -0.82
N ILE A 145 -16.87 -4.69 -1.46
CA ILE A 145 -16.62 -3.39 -2.07
C ILE A 145 -17.58 -2.40 -1.42
N ALA A 146 -17.05 -1.28 -0.94
CA ALA A 146 -17.83 -0.23 -0.30
C ALA A 146 -17.64 1.09 -1.04
N VAL A 147 -18.73 1.79 -1.31
CA VAL A 147 -18.73 3.17 -1.77
C VAL A 147 -18.93 4.07 -0.55
N THR A 148 -18.08 5.08 -0.41
CA THR A 148 -18.08 6.00 0.72
C THR A 148 -18.11 7.45 0.24
N ASP A 149 -18.73 8.33 1.03
CA ASP A 149 -18.35 9.74 1.01
C ASP A 149 -16.95 9.84 1.59
N ARG A 150 -16.05 10.45 0.83
CA ARG A 150 -14.61 10.41 1.07
C ARG A 150 -14.29 10.81 2.51
N ASN A 151 -13.73 9.85 3.26
CA ASN A 151 -13.35 9.98 4.68
C ASN A 151 -14.49 10.30 5.66
N GLN A 152 -15.76 10.06 5.30
CA GLN A 152 -16.91 10.42 6.14
C GLN A 152 -17.80 9.24 6.48
N ALA A 153 -18.49 8.67 5.49
CA ALA A 153 -19.54 7.69 5.73
C ALA A 153 -19.61 6.65 4.62
N VAL A 154 -19.98 5.42 5.00
CA VAL A 154 -20.29 4.36 4.04
C VAL A 154 -21.67 4.62 3.44
N LEU A 155 -21.72 4.77 2.12
CA LEU A 155 -22.96 4.99 1.38
C LEU A 155 -23.60 3.67 0.95
N ALA A 156 -22.76 2.73 0.48
CA ALA A 156 -23.16 1.40 0.08
C ALA A 156 -22.02 0.41 0.33
N LYS A 157 -22.37 -0.85 0.61
CA LYS A 157 -21.41 -1.95 0.75
C LYS A 157 -22.02 -3.22 0.21
N GLU A 158 -21.31 -3.89 -0.68
CA GLU A 158 -21.69 -5.16 -1.25
C GLU A 158 -20.63 -6.22 -0.94
N TYR A 159 -21.08 -7.46 -0.88
CA TYR A 159 -20.25 -8.62 -0.58
C TYR A 159 -20.19 -9.55 -1.77
N PHE A 160 -19.04 -10.16 -1.97
CA PHE A 160 -18.71 -11.04 -3.07
C PHE A 160 -17.96 -12.26 -2.53
N ASP A 161 -18.13 -13.39 -3.19
CA ASP A 161 -17.46 -14.64 -2.82
C ASP A 161 -16.55 -15.11 -3.97
N ILE A 162 -15.34 -15.54 -3.61
CA ILE A 162 -14.37 -16.09 -4.56
C ILE A 162 -13.83 -17.42 -4.04
N LYS A 163 -13.94 -18.46 -4.86
CA LYS A 163 -13.52 -19.82 -4.53
C LYS A 163 -12.12 -20.09 -5.03
N ALA A 164 -11.16 -20.18 -4.13
CA ALA A 164 -9.81 -20.65 -4.47
C ALA A 164 -9.77 -22.17 -4.49
N THR A 165 -9.18 -22.73 -5.54
CA THR A 165 -8.82 -24.15 -5.64
C THR A 165 -7.32 -24.24 -5.82
N PHE A 166 -6.66 -24.97 -4.92
CA PHE A 166 -5.22 -25.18 -4.92
C PHE A 166 -4.90 -26.51 -5.62
N PRO A 167 -4.27 -26.48 -6.81
CA PRO A 167 -3.84 -27.69 -7.51
C PRO A 167 -2.92 -28.57 -6.66
N GLN A 168 -2.81 -29.84 -7.03
CA GLN A 168 -1.91 -30.76 -6.34
C GLN A 168 -0.47 -30.27 -6.43
N GLY A 169 0.21 -30.14 -5.29
CA GLY A 169 1.58 -29.64 -5.22
C GLY A 169 1.70 -28.11 -5.17
N GLU A 170 0.60 -27.37 -5.29
CA GLU A 170 0.57 -25.92 -5.17
C GLU A 170 -0.01 -25.48 -3.84
N ASP A 171 0.66 -24.55 -3.17
CA ASP A 171 0.21 -23.90 -1.94
C ASP A 171 -0.28 -22.47 -2.19
N ARG A 172 -0.23 -22.00 -3.44
CA ARG A 172 -0.56 -20.62 -3.83
C ARG A 172 -1.31 -20.59 -5.15
N VAL A 173 -2.27 -19.68 -5.26
CA VAL A 173 -2.97 -19.40 -6.51
C VAL A 173 -3.23 -17.91 -6.63
N LEU A 174 -3.11 -17.39 -7.86
CA LEU A 174 -3.51 -16.03 -8.20
C LEU A 174 -4.87 -16.05 -8.89
N MET A 175 -5.76 -15.16 -8.49
CA MET A 175 -7.09 -15.04 -9.09
C MET A 175 -7.44 -13.58 -9.29
N THR A 176 -8.03 -13.27 -10.44
CA THR A 176 -8.52 -11.93 -10.75
C THR A 176 -10.04 -11.94 -10.75
N ASP A 177 -10.64 -11.01 -10.02
CA ASP A 177 -12.07 -10.73 -10.10
C ASP A 177 -12.32 -9.36 -10.76
N ARG A 178 -13.37 -9.27 -11.59
CA ARG A 178 -13.71 -8.09 -12.37
C ARG A 178 -15.15 -7.67 -12.09
N ILE A 179 -15.31 -6.45 -11.59
CA ILE A 179 -16.60 -5.86 -11.24
C ILE A 179 -16.82 -4.66 -12.15
N ASN A 180 -17.80 -4.75 -13.04
CA ASN A 180 -18.02 -3.75 -14.09
C ASN A 180 -19.24 -2.83 -13.86
N ASP A 181 -20.01 -3.05 -12.79
CA ASP A 181 -21.33 -2.42 -12.62
C ASP A 181 -21.48 -1.63 -11.32
N ILE A 182 -20.41 -0.98 -10.86
CA ILE A 182 -20.53 -0.06 -9.72
C ILE A 182 -21.07 1.27 -10.25
N SER A 183 -22.33 1.57 -9.95
CA SER A 183 -23.01 2.81 -10.35
C SER A 183 -23.23 3.72 -9.15
N ILE A 184 -22.66 4.93 -9.20
CA ILE A 184 -22.87 5.97 -8.19
C ILE A 184 -23.77 7.06 -8.77
N PRO A 185 -25.04 7.16 -8.32
CA PRO A 185 -25.94 8.21 -8.79
C PRO A 185 -25.45 9.58 -8.31
N ARG A 186 -25.45 10.56 -9.23
CA ARG A 186 -25.09 11.94 -8.91
C ARG A 186 -26.35 12.76 -8.67
N ALA A 187 -26.38 13.49 -7.55
CA ALA A 187 -27.49 14.39 -7.25
C ALA A 187 -27.60 15.54 -8.28
N THR A 188 -26.46 16.03 -8.77
CA THR A 188 -26.36 17.06 -9.81
C THR A 188 -25.11 16.84 -10.67
N ASN A 189 -25.05 17.51 -11.83
CA ASN A 189 -23.89 17.42 -12.73
C ASN A 189 -22.58 17.99 -12.16
N VAL A 190 -22.65 18.81 -11.10
CA VAL A 190 -21.46 19.38 -10.42
C VAL A 190 -20.89 18.45 -9.35
N VAL A 191 -21.57 17.35 -9.00
CA VAL A 191 -21.02 16.35 -8.08
C VAL A 191 -19.84 15.66 -8.76
N SER A 192 -18.67 15.85 -8.17
CA SER A 192 -17.41 15.26 -8.64
C SER A 192 -17.27 13.83 -8.18
N GLY A 193 -16.74 12.96 -9.05
CA GLY A 193 -16.36 11.60 -8.65
C GLY A 193 -15.31 11.59 -7.54
N GLY A 194 -14.44 12.60 -7.50
CA GLY A 194 -13.44 12.75 -6.45
C GLY A 194 -13.99 12.96 -5.03
N ASN A 195 -15.31 13.19 -4.87
CA ASN A 195 -15.98 13.22 -3.57
C ASN A 195 -16.25 11.81 -3.02
N PHE A 196 -16.15 10.78 -3.85
CA PHE A 196 -16.37 9.40 -3.47
C PHE A 196 -15.05 8.64 -3.32
N GLU A 197 -15.05 7.66 -2.44
CA GLU A 197 -13.99 6.67 -2.32
C GLU A 197 -14.61 5.26 -2.36
N VAL A 198 -14.02 4.40 -3.18
CA VAL A 198 -14.35 2.99 -3.31
C VAL A 198 -13.29 2.18 -2.56
N LEU A 199 -13.70 1.47 -1.53
CA LEU A 199 -12.84 0.63 -0.70
C LEU A 199 -13.10 -0.84 -0.99
N VAL A 200 -12.02 -1.61 -1.11
CA VAL A 200 -12.05 -3.06 -1.26
C VAL A 200 -11.36 -3.72 -0.06
N GLY A 201 -11.92 -4.80 0.44
CA GLY A 201 -11.30 -5.58 1.51
C GLY A 201 -11.92 -6.96 1.67
N PHE A 202 -11.18 -7.87 2.29
CA PHE A 202 -11.72 -9.14 2.75
C PHE A 202 -12.72 -8.95 3.90
N ASP A 203 -13.67 -9.86 4.01
CA ASP A 203 -14.53 -9.97 5.19
C ASP A 203 -13.73 -10.65 6.32
N VAL A 204 -12.95 -9.83 7.03
CA VAL A 204 -12.04 -10.26 8.09
C VAL A 204 -12.70 -10.18 9.45
N THR A 205 -12.27 -11.04 10.38
CA THR A 205 -12.66 -10.92 11.79
C THR A 205 -11.95 -9.72 12.45
N PRO A 206 -12.44 -9.22 13.61
CA PRO A 206 -11.74 -8.18 14.36
C PRO A 206 -10.28 -8.54 14.68
N GLU A 207 -10.02 -9.81 15.04
CA GLU A 207 -8.67 -10.30 15.36
C GLU A 207 -7.76 -10.26 14.13
N MET A 208 -8.28 -10.63 12.95
CA MET A 208 -7.56 -10.51 11.69
C MET A 208 -7.27 -9.05 11.35
N ALA A 209 -8.24 -8.15 11.54
CA ALA A 209 -8.06 -6.73 11.31
C ALA A 209 -6.97 -6.14 12.21
N ASP A 210 -6.92 -6.52 13.49
CA ASP A 210 -5.89 -6.08 14.42
C ASP A 210 -4.51 -6.68 14.11
N PHE A 211 -4.46 -7.95 13.72
CA PHE A 211 -3.24 -8.57 13.21
C PHE A 211 -2.68 -7.78 12.01
N ASN A 212 -3.56 -7.37 11.09
CA ASN A 212 -3.20 -6.60 9.92
C ASN A 212 -2.73 -5.19 10.28
N ARG A 213 -3.46 -4.50 11.17
CA ARG A 213 -3.14 -3.15 11.67
C ARG A 213 -1.75 -3.05 12.27
N LEU A 214 -1.31 -4.10 12.97
CA LEU A 214 0.03 -4.19 13.57
C LEU A 214 1.16 -4.45 12.55
N GLY A 215 0.84 -4.58 11.26
CA GLY A 215 1.81 -4.84 10.20
C GLY A 215 2.46 -6.23 10.30
N LYS A 216 1.91 -7.13 11.12
CA LYS A 216 2.42 -8.49 11.26
C LYS A 216 2.29 -9.20 9.91
N ARG A 217 3.37 -9.88 9.50
CA ARG A 217 3.41 -10.71 8.30
C ARG A 217 4.31 -11.90 8.56
N PHE A 218 3.87 -13.09 8.16
CA PHE A 218 4.80 -14.21 8.10
C PHE A 218 5.70 -14.03 6.89
N ARG A 219 6.95 -13.64 7.13
CA ARG A 219 8.00 -13.81 6.13
C ARG A 219 8.38 -15.28 6.18
N VAL A 220 7.84 -16.09 5.27
CA VAL A 220 8.36 -17.44 5.04
C VAL A 220 9.81 -17.24 4.54
N ASN A 221 10.78 -17.47 5.43
CA ASN A 221 12.23 -17.35 5.24
C ASN A 221 12.79 -15.92 5.07
N ALA A 222 13.05 -15.25 6.20
CA ALA A 222 14.17 -14.32 6.29
C ALA A 222 15.32 -15.04 7.02
N GLY A 223 16.22 -15.69 6.27
CA GLY A 223 17.53 -16.11 6.77
C GLY A 223 17.77 -17.59 7.13
N ALA A 224 16.89 -18.54 6.82
CA ALA A 224 17.22 -19.96 7.01
C ALA A 224 17.98 -20.51 5.79
N PRO A 225 19.23 -21.01 5.94
CA PRO A 225 19.89 -21.74 4.86
C PRO A 225 19.08 -23.01 4.56
N ALA A 226 18.90 -23.31 3.26
CA ALA A 226 18.30 -24.56 2.82
C ALA A 226 19.07 -25.71 3.46
N GLN A 227 18.42 -26.48 4.32
CA GLN A 227 18.99 -27.73 4.82
C GLN A 227 19.03 -28.70 3.63
N THR A 228 20.21 -28.81 3.04
CA THR A 228 20.56 -29.91 2.13
C THR A 228 20.36 -31.22 2.89
N ALA A 229 19.37 -32.00 2.47
CA ALA A 229 19.22 -33.38 2.88
C ALA A 229 20.44 -34.17 2.39
N SER A 230 21.37 -34.48 3.29
CA SER A 230 22.38 -35.51 3.08
C SER A 230 21.70 -36.87 3.23
N ASN A 231 21.50 -37.59 2.13
CA ASN A 231 21.08 -38.98 2.15
C ASN A 231 22.32 -39.88 2.42
N PRO A 232 22.19 -40.96 3.22
CA PRO A 232 23.28 -41.92 3.45
C PRO A 232 23.62 -42.75 2.20
#